data_AF-A0A1C0S7C0-F1
#
_entry.id   AF-A0A1C0S7C0-F1
#
_cell.length_a   1.000
_cell.length_b   1.000
_cell.length_c   1.000
_cell.angle_alpha   90.00
_cell.angle_beta   90.00
_cell.angle_gamma   90.00
#
_symmetry.space_group_name_H-M   'P 1'
#
loop_
_entity.id
_entity.type
_entity.pdbx_description
1 polymer ?
#
loop_
_entity_poly.entity_id
_entity_poly.type
_entity_poly.pdbx_seq_one_letter_code
_entity_poly.pdbx_strand_id
1 'polypeptide(L)'
;MTLPAQARLSTLSREITALTERLTGVGETAVLRSLDAMQTAGMTMPQAIEPKKILAVYLYALSGVPGFGLSTATMKLIRGDYAANPNVLLGAIPKPPVLAALAKAEALNLRAELARKREMVAVLTTVGADNRRSAASRSRVRALLERFRKAHAAEKQEESGLRPDSNTSAAKFTPCICEEGFHAA
;
A
#
# COMPACT_ATOMS: atom_id res chain seq x y z
N MET A 1 -10.63 -19.24 7.43
CA MET A 1 -11.18 -18.61 6.22
C MET A 1 -10.05 -17.97 5.42
N THR A 2 -9.75 -18.46 4.23
CA THR A 2 -8.68 -17.97 3.35
C THR A 2 -9.16 -16.73 2.59
N LEU A 3 -8.54 -15.57 2.83
CA LEU A 3 -8.83 -14.33 2.11
C LEU A 3 -8.54 -14.49 0.60
N PRO A 4 -9.35 -13.90 -0.30
CA PRO A 4 -9.09 -13.93 -1.74
C PRO A 4 -7.73 -13.29 -2.05
N ALA A 5 -7.02 -13.81 -3.06
CA ALA A 5 -5.65 -13.38 -3.38
C ALA A 5 -5.51 -11.86 -3.57
N GLN A 6 -6.53 -11.21 -4.12
CA GLN A 6 -6.61 -9.74 -4.26
C GLN A 6 -6.63 -9.00 -2.92
N ALA A 7 -7.36 -9.51 -1.92
CA ALA A 7 -7.40 -8.93 -0.58
C ALA A 7 -6.07 -9.15 0.18
N ARG A 8 -5.39 -10.28 -0.06
CA ARG A 8 -4.05 -10.51 0.49
C ARG A 8 -3.02 -9.54 -0.07
N LEU A 9 -3.08 -9.27 -1.37
CA LEU A 9 -2.19 -8.30 -2.03
C LEU A 9 -2.42 -6.87 -1.53
N SER A 10 -3.67 -6.42 -1.35
CA SER A 10 -3.95 -5.07 -0.85
C SER A 10 -3.46 -4.89 0.59
N THR A 11 -3.64 -5.89 1.46
CA THR A 11 -3.09 -5.88 2.83
C THR A 11 -1.56 -5.80 2.80
N LEU A 12 -0.89 -6.64 1.99
CA LEU A 12 0.58 -6.65 1.90
C LEU A 12 1.15 -5.32 1.38
N SER A 13 0.51 -4.71 0.39
CA SER A 13 0.91 -3.39 -0.11
C SER A 13 0.82 -2.33 1.00
N ARG A 14 -0.26 -2.34 1.78
CA ARG A 14 -0.41 -1.41 2.92
C ARG A 14 0.66 -1.62 3.99
N GLU A 15 0.98 -2.88 4.29
CA GLU A 15 2.05 -3.23 5.22
C GLU A 15 3.44 -2.79 4.71
N ILE A 16 3.71 -2.95 3.41
CA ILE A 16 4.96 -2.49 2.79
C ILE A 16 5.08 -0.97 2.89
N THR A 17 4.00 -0.22 2.61
CA THR A 17 3.99 1.24 2.76
C THR A 17 4.31 1.63 4.21
N ALA A 18 3.62 1.04 5.19
CA ALA A 18 3.85 1.31 6.60
C ALA A 18 5.28 0.97 7.06
N LEU A 19 5.86 -0.14 6.57
CA LEU A 19 7.25 -0.49 6.87
C LEU A 19 8.25 0.47 6.20
N THR A 20 7.94 0.92 4.99
CA THR A 20 8.79 1.87 4.25
C THR A 20 8.80 3.22 4.95
N GLU A 21 7.66 3.69 5.44
CA GLU A 21 7.55 4.91 6.26
C GLU A 21 8.38 4.82 7.54
N ARG A 22 8.37 3.67 8.23
CA ARG A 22 9.21 3.44 9.42
C ARG A 22 10.70 3.38 9.12
N LEU A 23 11.06 3.01 7.89
CA LEU A 23 12.45 2.94 7.41
C LEU A 23 12.91 4.24 6.74
N THR A 24 12.10 5.31 6.82
CA THR A 24 12.53 6.65 6.39
C THR A 24 13.78 7.09 7.15
N GLY A 25 14.66 7.79 6.43
CA GLY A 25 15.91 8.29 6.98
C GLY A 25 15.69 9.21 8.18
N VAL A 26 16.61 9.16 9.13
CA VAL A 26 16.66 10.05 10.28
C VAL A 26 16.77 11.50 9.79
N GLY A 27 15.84 12.35 10.24
CA GLY A 27 15.96 13.81 10.12
C GLY A 27 16.70 14.43 11.32
N GLU A 28 17.15 15.67 11.16
CA GLU A 28 17.87 16.44 12.18
C GLU A 28 17.17 16.47 13.54
N THR A 29 15.85 16.69 13.55
CA THR A 29 15.06 16.73 14.79
C THR A 29 15.10 15.41 15.56
N ALA A 30 15.19 14.27 14.88
CA ALA A 30 15.29 12.97 15.52
C ALA A 30 16.70 12.72 16.10
N VAL A 31 17.76 13.23 15.44
CA VAL A 31 19.12 13.19 16.00
C VAL A 31 19.18 14.00 17.28
N LEU A 32 18.69 15.25 17.25
CA LEU A 32 18.68 16.13 18.41
C LEU A 32 17.93 15.52 19.59
N ARG A 33 16.72 15.01 19.39
CA ARG A 33 15.95 14.33 20.44
C ARG A 33 16.69 13.12 21.02
N SER A 34 17.43 12.38 20.19
CA SER A 34 18.16 11.21 20.65
C SER A 34 19.38 11.59 21.49
N LEU A 35 20.13 12.61 21.06
CA LEU A 35 21.26 13.14 21.82
C LEU A 35 20.80 13.73 23.16
N ASP A 36 19.74 14.54 23.14
CA ASP A 36 19.16 15.15 24.34
C ASP A 36 18.64 14.10 25.33
N ALA A 37 17.99 13.03 24.85
CA ALA A 37 17.54 11.92 25.68
C ALA A 37 18.72 11.19 26.37
N MET A 38 19.83 10.98 25.65
CA MET A 38 21.03 10.37 26.24
C MET A 38 21.68 11.29 27.28
N GLN A 39 21.75 12.60 27.01
CA GLN A 39 22.29 13.57 27.97
C GLN A 39 21.42 13.65 29.23
N THR A 40 20.10 13.68 29.07
CA THR A 40 19.13 13.66 30.17
C THR A 40 19.24 12.37 31.00
N ALA A 41 19.59 11.25 30.37
CA ALA A 41 19.88 10.00 31.06
C ALA A 41 21.25 9.97 31.78
N GLY A 42 21.99 11.08 31.81
CA GLY A 42 23.28 11.21 32.48
C GLY A 42 24.47 10.75 31.64
N MET A 43 24.30 10.52 30.34
CA MET A 43 25.41 10.13 29.47
C MET A 43 26.25 11.34 29.06
N THR A 44 27.57 11.18 29.09
CA THR A 44 28.53 12.24 28.76
C THR A 44 28.81 12.31 27.26
N MET A 45 28.98 13.53 26.72
CA MET A 45 29.33 13.72 25.30
C MET A 45 30.80 13.37 25.03
N PRO A 46 31.14 12.81 23.85
CA PRO A 46 32.53 12.55 23.49
C PRO A 46 33.35 13.84 23.40
N GLN A 47 34.45 13.93 24.15
CA GLN A 47 35.33 15.11 24.17
C GLN A 47 36.14 15.31 22.87
N ALA A 48 36.21 14.30 22.02
CA ALA A 48 36.97 14.34 20.76
C ALA A 48 36.32 15.22 19.67
N ILE A 49 35.07 15.66 19.86
CA ILE A 49 34.32 16.43 18.86
C ILE A 49 34.09 17.84 19.39
N GLU A 50 34.40 18.84 18.56
CA GLU A 50 34.16 20.24 18.88
C GLU A 50 32.65 20.49 19.13
N PRO A 51 32.25 21.08 20.27
CA PRO A 51 30.85 21.22 20.67
C PRO A 51 29.94 21.84 19.61
N LYS A 52 30.44 22.82 18.86
CA LYS A 52 29.71 23.51 17.80
C LYS A 52 29.42 22.64 16.57
N LYS A 53 30.21 21.57 16.36
CA LYS A 53 30.12 20.68 15.18
C LYS A 53 29.51 19.32 15.49
N ILE A 54 29.22 19.04 16.76
CA ILE A 54 28.66 17.75 17.21
C ILE A 54 27.46 17.35 16.35
N LEU A 55 26.46 18.22 16.23
CA LEU A 55 25.23 17.90 15.51
C LEU A 55 25.52 17.55 14.05
N ALA A 56 26.35 18.35 13.36
CA ALA A 56 26.70 18.12 11.96
C ALA A 56 27.43 16.78 11.76
N VAL A 57 28.34 16.42 12.67
CA VAL A 57 29.07 15.15 12.60
C VAL A 57 28.12 13.96 12.82
N TYR A 58 27.21 14.04 13.79
CA TYR A 58 26.23 12.98 14.03
C TYR A 58 25.22 12.87 12.87
N LEU A 59 24.73 13.98 12.34
CA LEU A 59 23.89 14.01 11.15
C LEU A 59 24.55 13.30 9.96
N TYR A 60 25.81 13.62 9.70
CA TYR A 60 26.56 13.01 8.61
C TYR A 60 26.74 11.49 8.82
N ALA A 61 27.18 11.08 10.01
CA ALA A 61 27.36 9.66 10.33
C ALA A 61 26.05 8.86 10.30
N LEU A 62 24.93 9.50 10.66
CA LEU A 62 23.59 8.90 10.67
C LEU A 62 22.88 9.01 9.32
N SER A 63 23.55 9.51 8.28
CA SER A 63 22.99 9.51 6.93
C SER A 63 22.63 8.08 6.48
N GLY A 64 21.41 7.89 5.98
CA GLY A 64 20.88 6.58 5.57
C GLY A 64 20.50 5.63 6.73
N VAL A 65 20.61 6.09 7.98
CA VAL A 65 20.06 5.37 9.14
C VAL A 65 18.57 5.67 9.24
N PRO A 66 17.70 4.68 9.48
CA PRO A 66 16.27 4.93 9.62
C PRO A 66 15.92 5.41 11.04
N GLY A 67 14.92 6.29 11.13
CA GLY A 67 14.47 6.91 12.39
C GLY A 67 14.17 5.89 13.49
N PHE A 68 13.50 4.80 13.13
CA PHE A 68 13.20 3.68 14.02
C PHE A 68 14.45 3.04 14.63
N GLY A 69 15.52 2.87 13.83
CA GLY A 69 16.74 2.23 14.31
C GLY A 69 17.47 3.10 15.34
N LEU A 70 17.47 4.41 15.11
CA LEU A 70 18.09 5.38 16.02
C LEU A 70 17.35 5.46 17.36
N SER A 71 16.01 5.57 17.35
CA SER A 71 15.22 5.61 18.59
C SER A 71 15.37 4.33 19.40
N THR A 72 15.34 3.17 18.73
CA THR A 72 15.55 1.87 19.38
C THR A 72 16.94 1.75 19.97
N ALA A 73 17.98 2.13 19.22
CA ALA A 73 19.35 2.12 19.71
C ALA A 73 19.53 3.05 20.92
N THR A 74 18.92 4.24 20.89
CA THR A 74 18.96 5.21 21.99
C THR A 74 18.34 4.64 23.27
N MET A 75 17.15 4.03 23.17
CA MET A 75 16.53 3.39 24.33
C MET A 75 17.38 2.25 24.89
N LYS A 76 17.93 1.40 24.02
CA LYS A 76 18.80 0.28 24.40
C LYS A 76 20.10 0.76 25.06
N LEU A 77 20.67 1.88 24.59
CA LEU A 77 21.84 2.52 25.23
C LEU A 77 21.50 3.00 26.63
N ILE A 78 20.40 3.72 26.80
CA ILE A 78 19.96 4.23 28.11
C ILE A 78 19.67 3.09 29.09
N ARG A 79 19.08 1.99 28.62
CA ARG A 79 18.82 0.79 29.45
C ARG A 79 20.07 -0.03 29.78
N GLY A 80 21.17 0.18 29.08
CA GLY A 80 22.39 -0.61 29.25
C GLY A 80 22.40 -1.94 28.49
N ASP A 81 21.50 -2.15 27.52
CA ASP A 81 21.43 -3.39 26.72
C ASP A 81 22.70 -3.62 25.87
N TYR A 82 23.50 -2.57 25.68
CA TYR A 82 24.80 -2.63 24.99
C TYR A 82 26.01 -2.72 25.93
N ALA A 83 25.82 -2.96 27.23
CA ALA A 83 26.92 -3.05 28.20
C ALA A 83 27.98 -4.10 27.85
N ALA A 84 27.57 -5.18 27.15
CA ALA A 84 28.48 -6.23 26.68
C ALA A 84 29.28 -5.84 25.42
N ASN A 85 28.98 -4.71 24.79
CA ASN A 85 29.66 -4.29 23.57
C ASN A 85 30.96 -3.52 23.92
N PRO A 86 32.14 -4.00 23.52
CA PRO A 86 33.42 -3.36 23.86
C PRO A 86 33.57 -1.95 23.25
N ASN A 87 32.78 -1.61 22.23
CA ASN A 87 32.80 -0.31 21.58
C ASN A 87 31.87 0.72 22.22
N VAL A 88 31.06 0.32 23.22
CA VAL A 88 30.14 1.18 23.94
C VAL A 88 30.65 1.36 25.37
N LEU A 89 31.07 2.58 25.69
CA LEU A 89 31.48 2.93 27.04
C LEU A 89 30.24 3.23 27.88
N LEU A 90 30.10 2.55 29.02
CA LEU A 90 29.02 2.81 29.97
C LEU A 90 29.08 4.27 30.44
N GLY A 91 27.93 4.96 30.38
CA GLY A 91 27.82 6.37 30.80
C GLY A 91 28.38 7.39 29.79
N ALA A 92 28.81 6.98 28.60
CA ALA A 92 29.24 7.90 27.54
C ALA A 92 28.47 7.65 26.24
N ILE A 93 28.13 8.74 25.56
CA ILE A 93 27.44 8.67 24.27
C ILE A 93 28.38 8.04 23.24
N PRO A 94 27.93 7.01 22.48
CA PRO A 94 28.81 6.33 21.53
C PRO A 94 29.32 7.26 20.45
N LYS A 95 30.54 6.98 19.95
CA LYS A 95 31.09 7.71 18.81
C LYS A 95 30.11 7.68 17.62
N PRO A 96 30.01 8.74 16.80
CA PRO A 96 29.10 8.81 15.66
C PRO A 96 29.06 7.56 14.77
N PRO A 97 30.19 6.96 14.33
CA PRO A 97 30.16 5.74 13.52
C PRO A 97 29.63 4.51 14.28
N VAL A 98 29.90 4.42 15.58
CA VAL A 98 29.39 3.33 16.43
C VAL A 98 27.88 3.46 16.59
N LEU A 99 27.38 4.66 16.89
CA LEU A 99 25.95 4.92 16.99
C LEU A 99 25.22 4.59 15.68
N ALA A 100 25.80 4.96 14.53
CA ALA A 100 25.26 4.64 13.23
C ALA A 100 25.23 3.12 12.96
N ALA A 101 26.27 2.38 13.36
CA ALA A 101 26.30 0.94 13.24
C ALA A 101 25.22 0.26 14.10
N LEU A 102 25.08 0.69 15.36
CA LEU A 102 24.04 0.18 16.27
C LEU A 102 22.64 0.44 15.72
N ALA A 103 22.37 1.68 15.30
CA ALA A 103 21.07 2.05 14.74
C ALA A 103 20.77 1.31 13.42
N LYS A 104 21.79 1.04 12.58
CA LYS A 104 21.63 0.20 11.38
C LYS A 104 21.31 -1.24 11.75
N ALA A 105 21.99 -1.80 12.77
CA ALA A 105 21.77 -3.16 13.25
C ALA A 105 20.34 -3.36 13.74
N GLU A 106 19.80 -2.42 14.53
CA GLU A 106 18.41 -2.46 15.01
C GLU A 106 17.38 -2.41 13.87
N ALA A 107 17.73 -1.75 12.77
CA ALA A 107 16.87 -1.67 11.60
C ALA A 107 16.97 -2.89 10.65
N LEU A 108 17.94 -3.80 10.85
CA LEU A 108 18.14 -4.95 9.96
C LEU A 108 16.90 -5.85 9.93
N ASN A 109 16.30 -6.12 11.09
CA ASN A 109 15.13 -6.99 11.19
C ASN A 109 13.93 -6.41 10.41
N LEU A 110 13.70 -5.10 10.50
CA LEU A 110 12.64 -4.44 9.71
C LEU A 110 12.94 -4.43 8.21
N ARG A 111 14.21 -4.26 7.82
CA ARG A 111 14.61 -4.36 6.41
C ARG A 111 14.41 -5.76 5.86
N ALA A 112 14.76 -6.79 6.63
CA ALA A 112 14.53 -8.19 6.27
C ALA A 112 13.03 -8.52 6.18
N GLU A 113 12.21 -7.98 7.07
CA GLU A 113 10.76 -8.13 7.00
C GLU A 113 10.17 -7.47 5.74
N LEU A 114 10.60 -6.24 5.43
CA LEU A 114 10.20 -5.56 4.21
C LEU A 114 10.61 -6.36 2.97
N ALA A 115 11.84 -6.92 2.94
CA ALA A 115 12.31 -7.76 1.84
C ALA A 115 11.43 -9.00 1.65
N ARG A 116 11.14 -9.73 2.74
CA ARG A 116 10.25 -10.90 2.72
C ARG A 116 8.83 -10.56 2.23
N LYS A 117 8.26 -9.43 2.67
CA LYS A 117 6.93 -8.99 2.19
C LYS A 117 6.95 -8.61 0.71
N ARG A 118 8.01 -7.95 0.23
CA ARG A 118 8.18 -7.63 -1.19
C ARG A 118 8.30 -8.90 -2.05
N GLU A 119 9.06 -9.90 -1.57
CA GLU A 119 9.15 -11.20 -2.23
C GLU A 119 7.79 -11.91 -2.28
N MET A 120 7.04 -11.89 -1.17
CA MET A 120 5.70 -12.48 -1.14
C MET A 120 4.72 -11.80 -2.10
N VAL A 121 4.81 -10.47 -2.26
CA VAL A 121 4.07 -9.75 -3.31
C VAL A 121 4.52 -10.19 -4.70
N ALA A 122 5.82 -10.29 -4.96
CA ALA A 122 6.35 -10.75 -6.24
C ALA A 122 5.78 -12.13 -6.61
N VAL A 123 5.85 -13.10 -5.70
CA VAL A 123 5.30 -14.46 -5.90
C VAL A 123 3.78 -14.42 -6.16
N LEU A 124 3.02 -13.64 -5.38
CA LEU A 124 1.57 -13.56 -5.56
C LEU A 124 1.18 -12.88 -6.89
N THR A 125 1.97 -11.90 -7.35
CA THR A 125 1.75 -11.25 -8.65
C THR A 125 2.08 -12.16 -9.83
N THR A 126 3.17 -12.95 -9.78
CA THR A 126 3.52 -13.90 -10.84
C THR A 126 2.52 -15.05 -10.92
N VAL A 127 2.19 -15.68 -9.78
CA VAL A 127 1.17 -16.75 -9.71
C VAL A 127 -0.19 -16.26 -10.21
N GLY A 128 -0.58 -15.03 -9.87
CA GLY A 128 -1.81 -14.43 -10.38
C GLY A 128 -1.80 -14.22 -11.90
N ALA A 129 -0.67 -13.80 -12.47
CA ALA A 129 -0.50 -13.61 -13.91
C ALA A 129 -0.50 -14.93 -14.68
N ASP A 130 0.19 -15.95 -14.18
CA ASP A 130 0.26 -17.27 -14.79
C ASP A 130 -1.11 -17.95 -14.76
N ASN A 131 -1.83 -17.83 -13.66
CA ASN A 131 -3.17 -18.39 -13.55
C ASN A 131 -4.15 -17.69 -14.50
N ARG A 132 -4.06 -16.36 -14.68
CA ARG A 132 -4.85 -15.62 -15.70
C ARG A 132 -4.50 -16.02 -17.14
N ARG A 133 -3.22 -16.27 -17.42
CA ARG A 133 -2.73 -16.66 -18.75
C ARG A 133 -2.96 -18.14 -19.06
N SER A 134 -3.25 -18.99 -18.07
CA SER A 134 -3.43 -20.44 -18.25
C SER A 134 -4.58 -20.79 -19.21
N ALA A 135 -4.42 -21.90 -19.94
CA ALA A 135 -5.45 -22.43 -20.84
C ALA A 135 -6.77 -22.73 -20.11
N ALA A 136 -6.68 -23.21 -18.86
CA ALA A 136 -7.82 -23.49 -18.00
C ALA A 136 -8.59 -22.24 -17.56
N SER A 137 -7.93 -21.08 -17.44
CA SER A 137 -8.63 -19.81 -17.18
C SER A 137 -9.31 -19.27 -18.44
N ARG A 138 -8.65 -19.37 -19.60
CA ARG A 138 -9.26 -18.97 -20.87
C ARG A 138 -10.50 -19.81 -21.21
N SER A 139 -10.46 -21.13 -20.95
CA SER A 139 -11.61 -22.00 -21.17
C SER A 139 -12.79 -21.65 -20.26
N ARG A 140 -12.54 -21.36 -18.98
CA ARG A 140 -13.56 -20.89 -18.03
C ARG A 140 -14.20 -19.57 -18.47
N VAL A 141 -13.39 -18.59 -18.90
CA VAL A 141 -13.89 -17.30 -19.40
C VAL A 141 -14.71 -17.50 -20.67
N ARG A 142 -14.26 -18.33 -21.62
CA ARG A 142 -15.02 -18.65 -22.83
C ARG A 142 -16.36 -19.31 -22.50
N ALA A 143 -16.37 -20.29 -21.60
CA ALA A 143 -17.60 -20.96 -21.18
C ALA A 143 -18.59 -19.99 -20.50
N LEU A 144 -18.09 -19.04 -19.72
CA LEU A 144 -18.92 -18.01 -19.11
C LEU A 144 -19.53 -17.06 -20.15
N LEU A 145 -18.72 -16.60 -21.11
CA LEU A 145 -19.19 -15.75 -22.21
C LEU A 145 -20.24 -16.44 -23.08
N GLU A 146 -20.06 -17.74 -23.36
CA GLU A 146 -21.04 -18.53 -24.10
C GLU A 146 -22.36 -18.66 -23.35
N ARG A 147 -22.31 -18.90 -22.02
CA ARG A 147 -23.52 -18.92 -21.19
C ARG A 147 -24.23 -17.57 -21.17
N PHE A 148 -23.47 -16.48 -21.05
CA PHE A 148 -24.00 -15.12 -21.07
C PHE A 148 -24.68 -14.81 -22.41
N ARG A 149 -24.03 -15.12 -23.54
CA ARG A 149 -24.59 -14.92 -24.88
C ARG A 149 -25.88 -15.68 -25.10
N LYS A 150 -25.96 -16.93 -24.64
CA LYS A 150 -27.17 -17.76 -24.75
C LYS A 150 -28.32 -17.21 -23.90
N ALA A 151 -28.04 -16.77 -22.68
CA ALA A 151 -29.05 -16.14 -21.82
C ALA A 151 -29.58 -14.84 -22.46
N HIS A 152 -28.70 -13.99 -22.94
CA HIS A 152 -29.08 -12.72 -23.56
C HIS A 152 -29.83 -12.88 -24.90
N ALA A 153 -29.49 -13.92 -25.66
CA ALA A 153 -30.21 -14.26 -26.89
C ALA A 153 -31.62 -14.80 -26.60
N ALA A 154 -31.78 -15.59 -25.52
CA ALA A 154 -33.08 -16.07 -25.08
C ALA A 154 -33.97 -14.91 -24.60
N GLU A 155 -33.42 -13.98 -23.82
CA GLU A 155 -34.14 -12.76 -23.39
C GLU A 155 -34.57 -11.90 -24.58
N LYS A 156 -33.71 -11.71 -25.59
CA LYS A 156 -34.06 -11.01 -26.84
C LYS A 156 -35.15 -11.71 -27.64
N GLN A 157 -35.18 -13.04 -27.61
CA GLN A 157 -36.21 -13.82 -28.30
C GLN A 157 -37.55 -13.76 -27.56
N GLU A 158 -37.56 -13.79 -26.23
CA GLU A 158 -38.76 -13.55 -25.41
C GLU A 158 -39.32 -12.13 -25.62
N GLU A 159 -38.46 -11.11 -25.71
CA GLU A 159 -38.87 -9.74 -25.99
C GLU A 159 -39.41 -9.56 -27.43
N SER A 160 -38.90 -10.32 -28.40
CA SER A 160 -39.41 -10.33 -29.79
C SER A 160 -40.65 -11.21 -30.01
N GLY A 161 -40.91 -12.16 -29.10
CA GLY A 161 -42.02 -13.11 -29.16
C GLY A 161 -43.32 -12.60 -28.54
N LEU A 162 -43.28 -11.44 -27.87
CA LEU A 162 -44.44 -10.82 -27.22
C LEU A 162 -44.97 -9.60 -28.00
N ARG A 163 -45.25 -9.77 -29.29
CA ARG A 163 -46.24 -8.94 -30.00
C ARG A 163 -47.39 -9.85 -30.46
N PRO A 164 -48.54 -9.87 -29.77
CA PRO A 164 -49.73 -10.49 -30.30
C PRO A 164 -50.29 -9.58 -31.40
N ASP A 165 -50.30 -10.09 -32.63
CA ASP A 165 -51.06 -9.54 -33.74
C ASP A 165 -52.56 -9.67 -33.42
N SER A 166 -53.24 -8.56 -33.09
CA SER A 166 -54.70 -8.49 -33.08
C SER A 166 -55.21 -7.97 -34.42
N ASN A 167 -55.63 -8.89 -35.28
CA ASN A 167 -56.36 -8.59 -36.51
C ASN A 167 -57.86 -8.35 -36.23
N THR A 168 -58.38 -7.25 -36.80
CA THR A 168 -59.69 -7.12 -37.46
C THR A 168 -60.98 -7.30 -36.63
N SER A 169 -61.63 -6.17 -36.30
CA SER A 169 -63.09 -6.05 -36.29
C SER A 169 -63.53 -4.62 -36.64
N ALA A 170 -64.11 -4.49 -37.84
CA ALA A 170 -65.00 -3.45 -38.36
C ALA A 170 -65.22 -2.18 -37.52
N ALA A 171 -64.61 -1.07 -37.94
CA ALA A 171 -65.12 0.28 -37.67
C ALA A 171 -65.59 0.91 -38.99
N LYS A 172 -66.91 1.13 -39.08
CA LYS A 172 -67.58 1.80 -40.19
C LYS A 172 -66.97 3.19 -40.39
N PHE A 173 -66.48 3.42 -41.61
CA PHE A 173 -66.10 4.75 -42.10
C PHE A 173 -67.39 5.51 -42.43
N THR A 174 -67.75 6.48 -41.60
CA THR A 174 -68.74 7.51 -41.93
C THR A 174 -67.97 8.79 -42.25
N PRO A 175 -68.16 9.43 -43.42
CA PRO A 175 -67.35 10.57 -43.82
C PRO A 175 -67.92 11.85 -43.19
N CYS A 176 -67.13 12.56 -42.40
CA CYS A 176 -67.40 13.95 -42.07
C CYS A 176 -66.67 14.83 -43.09
N ILE A 177 -67.48 15.39 -43.98
CA ILE A 177 -67.17 16.34 -45.04
C ILE A 177 -66.49 17.57 -44.42
N CYS A 178 -65.36 17.98 -45.00
CA CYS A 178 -64.83 19.33 -44.84
C CYS A 178 -65.65 20.24 -45.76
N GLU A 179 -66.36 21.21 -45.20
CA GLU A 179 -66.82 22.39 -45.94
C GLU A 179 -66.07 23.60 -45.39
N GLU A 180 -65.29 24.19 -46.28
CA GLU A 180 -64.63 25.47 -46.16
C GLU A 180 -65.68 26.59 -46.03
N GLY A 181 -65.38 27.66 -45.28
CA GLY A 181 -66.22 28.86 -45.41
C GLY A 181 -66.09 29.93 -44.33
N PHE A 182 -65.12 30.81 -44.53
CA PHE A 182 -65.36 32.26 -44.59
C PHE A 182 -65.56 33.10 -43.31
N HIS A 183 -64.66 34.10 -43.21
CA HIS A 183 -64.59 35.34 -42.43
C HIS A 183 -65.86 35.88 -41.73
N ALA A 184 -65.67 36.42 -40.52
CA ALA A 184 -65.74 37.88 -40.26
C ALA A 184 -65.18 38.23 -38.87
N ALA A 185 -64.76 39.49 -38.75
CA ALA A 185 -64.28 40.17 -37.55
C ALA A 185 -65.33 40.27 -36.43
#